data_AF-A0A0D0MB11-F1
#
_entry.id   AF-A0A0D0MB11-F1
#
_cell.length_a   1.000
_cell.length_b   1.000
_cell.length_c   1.000
_cell.angle_alpha   90.00
_cell.angle_beta   90.00
_cell.angle_gamma   90.00
#
_symmetry.space_group_name_H-M   'P 1'
#
loop_
_entity.id
_entity.type
_entity.pdbx_description
1 polymer ?
#
loop_
_entity_poly.entity_id
_entity_poly.type
_entity_poly.pdbx_seq_one_letter_code
_entity_poly.pdbx_strand_id
1 'polypeptide(L)'
;MTVPAHVLEALAQAGPLEGVPDLRGTRLFIGGFVALLASIAAGLASAAVLQEDWSNARGNEAVVVLLALLLFLLLGGGIWYLLRQLPRVGERMFRIDAQGMRWGEPASPRVLAWRHACRAPTGFCDVKTEFASSDAIVKRLVFQQAARGGEPGEVRLPLALTVDTGRVLRFRNRAALLRALLLHLATQPRPRLRFDAEVFIDAGIDPQTWEPMPGPRRWMWLSTLAALVPVLAVIVLWPVGEHIGWMVAATVLAMVAGAGAMGWFMHRRYPGLQGLFEFETQPGAAP
;
A
#
# COMPACT_ATOMS: atom_id res chain seq x y z
N MET A 1 -5.52 1.30 26.09
CA MET A 1 -5.46 2.74 25.76
C MET A 1 -6.87 3.29 25.65
N THR A 2 -7.14 4.53 26.04
CA THR A 2 -8.49 5.12 25.91
C THR A 2 -8.62 5.87 24.59
N VAL A 3 -9.72 5.69 23.86
CA VAL A 3 -10.02 6.54 22.68
C VAL A 3 -10.41 7.93 23.18
N PRO A 4 -9.81 9.02 22.68
CA PRO A 4 -10.15 10.37 23.13
C PRO A 4 -11.62 10.73 22.85
N ALA A 5 -12.29 11.40 23.80
CA ALA A 5 -13.72 11.74 23.71
C ALA A 5 -14.07 12.54 22.45
N HIS A 6 -13.26 13.56 22.10
CA HIS A 6 -13.47 14.36 20.90
C HIS A 6 -13.41 13.53 19.60
N VAL A 7 -12.67 12.42 19.59
CA VAL A 7 -12.60 11.50 18.44
C VAL A 7 -13.87 10.66 18.34
N LEU A 8 -14.41 10.23 19.48
CA LEU A 8 -15.69 9.51 19.54
C LEU A 8 -16.86 10.41 19.13
N GLU A 9 -16.88 11.65 19.62
CA GLU A 9 -17.88 12.65 19.22
C GLU A 9 -17.81 12.94 17.72
N ALA A 10 -16.60 13.12 17.18
CA ALA A 10 -16.41 13.33 15.74
C ALA A 10 -16.85 12.11 14.92
N LEU A 11 -16.66 10.88 15.42
CA LEU A 11 -17.12 9.66 14.77
C LEU A 11 -18.66 9.54 14.79
N ALA A 12 -19.29 9.83 15.93
CA ALA A 12 -20.74 9.78 16.09
C ALA A 12 -21.46 10.86 15.26
N GLN A 13 -20.83 12.04 15.12
CA GLN A 13 -21.34 13.13 14.28
C GLN A 13 -21.01 12.94 12.80
N ALA A 14 -20.04 12.08 12.46
CA ALA A 14 -19.71 11.79 11.08
C ALA A 14 -20.85 11.01 10.42
N GLY A 15 -21.45 11.61 9.40
CA GLY A 15 -22.37 10.90 8.50
C GLY A 15 -21.67 9.76 7.73
N PRO A 16 -22.39 9.06 6.85
CA PRO A 16 -21.82 7.96 6.08
C PRO A 16 -20.62 8.45 5.26
N LEU A 17 -19.48 7.77 5.43
CA LEU A 17 -18.24 8.08 4.73
C LEU A 17 -18.11 7.19 3.50
N GLU A 18 -18.18 7.81 2.32
CA GLU A 18 -18.05 7.13 1.03
C GLU A 18 -16.66 7.31 0.44
N GLY A 19 -16.13 6.25 -0.18
CA GLY A 19 -14.86 6.27 -0.86
C GLY A 19 -14.93 7.07 -2.14
N VAL A 20 -14.16 8.16 -2.20
CA VAL A 20 -14.07 9.02 -3.38
C VAL A 20 -12.92 8.50 -4.25
N PRO A 21 -13.18 7.95 -5.45
CA PRO A 21 -12.12 7.43 -6.31
C PRO A 21 -11.19 8.56 -6.77
N ASP A 22 -9.86 8.35 -6.64
CA ASP A 22 -8.87 9.30 -7.14
C ASP A 22 -8.60 9.06 -8.63
N LEU A 23 -9.51 9.54 -9.47
CA LEU A 23 -9.40 9.41 -10.92
C LEU A 23 -8.17 10.14 -11.47
N ARG A 24 -7.82 11.30 -10.91
CA ARG A 24 -6.70 12.12 -11.38
C ARG A 24 -5.37 11.46 -11.07
N GLY A 25 -5.14 11.05 -9.82
CA GLY A 25 -3.91 10.35 -9.42
C GLY A 25 -3.77 9.02 -10.15
N THR A 26 -4.88 8.31 -10.35
CA THR A 26 -4.90 7.06 -11.14
C THR A 26 -4.49 7.30 -12.60
N ARG A 27 -5.06 8.31 -13.27
CA ARG A 27 -4.73 8.65 -14.66
C ARG A 27 -3.28 9.12 -14.79
N LEU A 28 -2.77 9.92 -13.86
CA LEU A 28 -1.38 10.36 -13.85
C LEU A 28 -0.41 9.19 -13.66
N PHE A 29 -0.73 8.26 -12.76
CA PHE A 29 0.11 7.07 -12.54
C PHE A 29 0.15 6.17 -13.79
N ILE A 30 -1.02 5.86 -14.36
CA ILE A 30 -1.12 5.04 -15.57
C ILE A 30 -0.43 5.75 -16.74
N GLY A 31 -0.74 7.03 -16.97
CA GLY A 31 -0.15 7.83 -18.05
C GLY A 31 1.37 7.97 -17.90
N GLY A 32 1.87 8.20 -16.68
CA GLY A 32 3.30 8.24 -16.39
C GLY A 32 3.98 6.89 -16.61
N PHE A 33 3.33 5.77 -16.26
CA PHE A 33 3.85 4.43 -16.54
C PHE A 33 3.94 4.15 -18.03
N VAL A 34 2.92 4.52 -18.80
CA VAL A 34 2.94 4.42 -20.28
C VAL A 34 4.03 5.31 -20.88
N ALA A 35 4.19 6.54 -20.40
CA ALA A 35 5.22 7.45 -20.88
C ALA A 35 6.65 6.95 -20.57
N LEU A 36 6.87 6.37 -19.38
CA LEU A 36 8.14 5.75 -19.01
C LEU A 36 8.47 4.59 -19.95
N LEU A 37 7.49 3.70 -20.17
CA LEU A 37 7.62 2.57 -21.07
C LEU A 37 7.91 3.00 -22.52
N ALA A 38 7.23 4.04 -23.01
CA ALA A 38 7.50 4.63 -24.32
C ALA A 38 8.91 5.25 -24.39
N SER A 39 9.38 5.87 -23.31
CA SER A 39 10.74 6.43 -23.23
C SER A 39 11.82 5.34 -23.25
N ILE A 40 11.60 4.22 -22.56
CA ILE A 40 12.49 3.06 -22.62
C ILE A 40 12.54 2.50 -24.05
N ALA A 41 11.39 2.36 -24.70
CA ALA A 41 11.31 1.89 -26.08
C ALA A 41 12.04 2.83 -27.06
N ALA A 42 11.84 4.15 -26.93
CA ALA A 42 12.51 5.16 -27.74
C ALA A 42 14.03 5.18 -27.49
N GLY A 43 14.45 5.00 -26.24
CA GLY A 43 15.87 4.90 -25.87
C GLY A 43 16.54 3.67 -26.49
N LEU A 44 15.87 2.51 -26.42
CA LEU A 44 16.36 1.27 -27.04
C LEU A 44 16.42 1.39 -28.57
N ALA A 45 15.41 1.99 -29.20
CA ALA A 45 15.40 2.24 -30.64
C ALA A 45 16.52 3.20 -31.06
N SER A 46 16.74 4.27 -30.29
CA SER A 46 17.81 5.24 -30.55
C SER A 46 19.20 4.61 -30.39
N ALA A 47 19.40 3.79 -29.35
CA ALA A 47 20.64 3.06 -29.14
C ALA A 47 20.94 2.06 -30.28
N ALA A 48 19.91 1.41 -30.82
CA ALA A 48 20.06 0.52 -31.98
C ALA A 48 20.41 1.27 -33.28
N VAL A 49 19.93 2.50 -33.46
CA VAL A 49 20.22 3.33 -34.64
C VAL A 49 21.61 3.99 -34.55
N LEU A 50 22.06 4.36 -33.35
CA LEU A 50 23.31 5.06 -33.09
C LEU A 50 24.54 4.15 -32.94
N GLN A 51 24.38 2.82 -32.91
CA GLN A 51 25.52 1.91 -33.00
C GLN A 51 26.04 1.91 -34.45
N GLU A 52 27.14 2.64 -34.69
CA GLU A 52 27.81 2.73 -36.00
C GLU A 52 28.39 1.38 -36.46
N ASP A 53 28.75 0.49 -35.52
CA ASP A 53 29.22 -0.86 -35.80
C ASP A 53 28.08 -1.90 -35.70
N TRP A 54 27.35 -2.07 -36.80
CA TRP A 54 26.36 -3.15 -37.00
C TRP A 54 26.97 -4.56 -37.05
N SER A 55 28.26 -4.72 -36.74
CA SER A 55 29.00 -5.99 -36.78
C SER A 55 28.42 -7.03 -35.82
N ASN A 56 27.90 -6.62 -34.66
CA ASN A 56 27.24 -7.51 -33.69
C ASN A 56 25.77 -7.83 -34.06
N ALA A 57 25.14 -7.01 -34.91
CA ALA A 57 23.77 -7.19 -35.36
C ALA A 57 23.69 -8.07 -36.61
N ARG A 58 24.70 -7.99 -37.51
CA ARG A 58 24.84 -8.89 -38.66
C ARG A 58 25.03 -10.33 -38.18
N GLY A 59 24.02 -11.16 -38.41
CA GLY A 59 23.94 -12.55 -37.93
C GLY A 59 22.94 -12.78 -36.79
N ASN A 60 22.48 -11.73 -36.10
CA ASN A 60 21.48 -11.78 -35.02
C ASN A 60 20.23 -10.94 -35.31
N GLU A 61 19.99 -10.59 -36.58
CA GLU A 61 18.85 -9.80 -37.05
C GLU A 61 17.51 -10.36 -36.54
N ALA A 62 17.37 -11.69 -36.52
CA ALA A 62 16.19 -12.37 -35.99
C ALA A 62 15.97 -12.10 -34.49
N VAL A 63 17.04 -12.01 -33.69
CA VAL A 63 16.96 -11.72 -32.26
C VAL A 63 16.53 -10.28 -32.02
N VAL A 64 17.06 -9.34 -32.81
CA VAL A 64 16.67 -7.91 -32.73
C VAL A 64 15.21 -7.72 -33.13
N VAL A 65 14.76 -8.36 -34.21
CA VAL A 65 13.36 -8.34 -34.65
C VAL A 65 12.45 -8.98 -33.60
N LEU A 66 12.86 -10.10 -33.00
CA LEU A 66 12.11 -10.76 -31.94
C LEU A 66 12.00 -9.88 -30.69
N LEU A 67 13.09 -9.20 -30.29
CA LEU A 67 13.10 -8.29 -29.15
C LEU A 67 12.19 -7.08 -29.40
N ALA A 68 12.23 -6.52 -30.61
CA ALA A 68 11.34 -5.43 -31.02
C ALA A 68 9.86 -5.85 -31.03
N LEU A 69 9.55 -7.04 -31.56
CA LEU A 69 8.20 -7.63 -31.52
C LEU A 69 7.73 -7.91 -30.10
N LEU A 70 8.59 -8.46 -29.24
CA LEU A 70 8.30 -8.71 -27.83
C LEU A 70 8.02 -7.39 -27.11
N LEU A 71 8.85 -6.37 -27.34
CA LEU A 71 8.65 -5.03 -26.79
C LEU A 71 7.31 -4.45 -27.27
N PHE A 72 7.03 -4.54 -28.57
CA PHE A 72 5.79 -4.05 -29.16
C PHE A 72 4.55 -4.77 -28.59
N LEU A 73 4.60 -6.09 -28.44
CA LEU A 73 3.51 -6.88 -27.85
C LEU A 73 3.32 -6.59 -26.36
N LEU A 74 4.41 -6.45 -25.59
CA LEU A 74 4.36 -6.12 -24.16
C LEU A 74 3.84 -4.69 -23.94
N LEU A 75 4.33 -3.73 -24.73
CA LEU A 75 3.93 -2.33 -24.65
C LEU A 75 2.50 -2.14 -25.17
N GLY A 76 2.20 -2.65 -26.37
CA GLY A 76 0.88 -2.56 -26.97
C GLY A 76 -0.17 -3.31 -26.16
N GLY A 77 0.13 -4.52 -25.71
CA GLY A 77 -0.74 -5.31 -24.83
C GLY A 77 -0.93 -4.66 -23.46
N GLY A 78 0.13 -4.13 -22.86
CA GLY A 78 0.08 -3.41 -21.59
C GLY A 78 -0.74 -2.11 -21.68
N ILE A 79 -0.50 -1.29 -22.71
CA ILE A 79 -1.26 -0.06 -22.98
C ILE A 79 -2.72 -0.38 -23.25
N TRP A 80 -3.02 -1.37 -24.11
CA TRP A 80 -4.38 -1.80 -24.39
C TRP A 80 -5.11 -2.28 -23.13
N TYR A 81 -4.46 -3.12 -22.33
CA TYR A 81 -5.00 -3.58 -21.06
C TYR A 81 -5.31 -2.41 -20.12
N LEU A 82 -4.37 -1.48 -19.95
CA LEU A 82 -4.55 -0.29 -19.13
C LEU A 82 -5.71 0.59 -19.63
N LEU A 83 -5.80 0.82 -20.95
CA LEU A 83 -6.90 1.58 -21.57
C LEU A 83 -8.26 0.92 -21.33
N ARG A 84 -8.32 -0.41 -21.37
CA ARG A 84 -9.57 -1.16 -21.11
C ARG A 84 -10.00 -1.13 -19.64
N GLN A 85 -9.07 -0.88 -18.72
CA GLN A 85 -9.34 -0.77 -17.30
C GLN A 85 -9.76 0.65 -16.87
N LEU A 86 -9.37 1.69 -17.61
CA LEU A 86 -9.71 3.10 -17.31
C LEU A 86 -11.21 3.38 -17.12
N PRO A 87 -12.14 2.84 -17.93
CA PRO A 87 -13.58 3.05 -17.74
C PRO A 87 -14.13 2.44 -16.45
N ARG A 88 -13.46 1.39 -15.96
CA ARG A 88 -13.86 0.65 -14.74
C ARG A 88 -13.33 1.30 -13.47
N VAL A 89 -12.51 2.34 -13.60
CA VAL A 89 -11.91 3.04 -12.46
C VAL A 89 -12.99 3.80 -11.69
N GLY A 90 -13.19 3.41 -10.43
CA GLY A 90 -14.15 4.04 -9.53
C GLY A 90 -15.47 3.30 -9.40
N GLU A 91 -15.62 2.15 -10.07
CA GLU A 91 -16.83 1.32 -9.97
C GLU A 91 -16.98 0.65 -8.60
N ARG A 92 -15.91 0.50 -7.80
CA ARG A 92 -16.05 -0.13 -6.48
C ARG A 92 -16.60 0.85 -5.46
N MET A 93 -17.69 0.43 -4.84
CA MET A 93 -18.24 1.08 -3.66
C MET A 93 -17.37 0.74 -2.46
N PHE A 94 -17.06 1.74 -1.64
CA PHE A 94 -16.55 1.55 -0.29
C PHE A 94 -17.27 2.57 0.59
N ARG A 95 -18.05 2.10 1.55
CA ARG A 95 -18.86 2.95 2.43
C ARG A 95 -18.74 2.46 3.86
N ILE A 96 -18.52 3.39 4.78
CA ILE A 96 -18.48 3.17 6.22
C ILE A 96 -19.56 4.04 6.84
N ASP A 97 -20.37 3.46 7.72
CA ASP A 97 -21.35 4.17 8.53
C ASP A 97 -21.40 3.59 9.94
N ALA A 98 -22.26 4.12 10.81
CA ALA A 98 -22.41 3.66 12.19
C ALA A 98 -22.91 2.21 12.33
N GLN A 99 -23.48 1.61 11.28
CA GLN A 99 -23.99 0.24 11.33
C GLN A 99 -22.96 -0.77 10.83
N GLY A 100 -22.11 -0.36 9.88
CA GLY A 100 -21.16 -1.26 9.27
C GLY A 100 -20.35 -0.66 8.14
N MET A 101 -19.76 -1.56 7.36
CA MET A 101 -19.01 -1.26 6.17
C MET A 101 -19.54 -2.08 4.99
N ARG A 102 -19.59 -1.46 3.81
CA ARG A 102 -19.93 -2.09 2.54
C ARG A 102 -18.80 -1.86 1.55
N TRP A 103 -18.36 -2.91 0.86
CA TRP A 103 -17.29 -2.79 -0.13
C TRP A 103 -17.44 -3.79 -1.29
N GLY A 104 -16.82 -3.48 -2.42
CA GLY A 104 -16.77 -4.38 -3.58
C GLY A 104 -17.57 -3.85 -4.76
N GLU A 105 -18.11 -4.75 -5.57
CA GLU A 105 -18.90 -4.39 -6.74
C GLU A 105 -20.30 -3.89 -6.31
N PRO A 106 -20.84 -2.82 -6.92
CA PRO A 106 -22.15 -2.29 -6.58
C PRO A 106 -23.28 -3.32 -6.78
N ALA A 107 -23.13 -4.20 -7.77
CA ALA A 107 -24.09 -5.26 -8.06
C ALA A 107 -24.06 -6.40 -7.02
N SER A 108 -22.94 -6.59 -6.31
CA SER A 108 -22.77 -7.65 -5.31
C SER A 108 -21.90 -7.18 -4.14
N PRO A 109 -22.39 -6.20 -3.35
CA PRO A 109 -21.59 -5.60 -2.30
C PRO A 109 -21.36 -6.60 -1.16
N ARG A 110 -20.12 -6.69 -0.71
CA ARG A 110 -19.80 -7.34 0.56
C ARG A 110 -20.18 -6.41 1.70
N VAL A 111 -20.77 -6.96 2.75
CA VAL A 111 -21.29 -6.20 3.89
C VAL A 111 -20.78 -6.80 5.18
N LEU A 112 -20.26 -5.94 6.04
CA LEU A 112 -19.88 -6.22 7.41
C LEU A 112 -20.70 -5.31 8.31
N ALA A 113 -21.51 -5.88 9.20
CA ALA A 113 -22.07 -5.09 10.30
C ALA A 113 -21.07 -5.09 11.45
N TRP A 114 -20.90 -3.94 12.12
CA TRP A 114 -19.91 -3.79 13.19
C TRP A 114 -20.09 -4.81 14.30
N ARG A 115 -21.34 -5.08 14.71
CA ARG A 115 -21.70 -6.11 15.69
C ARG A 115 -21.23 -7.54 15.34
N HIS A 116 -20.89 -7.81 14.09
CA HIS A 116 -20.37 -9.11 13.66
C HIS A 116 -18.83 -9.14 13.65
N ALA A 117 -18.13 -8.01 13.81
CA ALA A 117 -16.69 -8.03 14.03
C ALA A 117 -16.42 -8.64 15.41
N CYS A 118 -15.58 -9.67 15.47
CA CYS A 118 -15.36 -10.45 16.70
C CYS A 118 -13.88 -10.71 16.95
N ARG A 119 -13.56 -11.12 18.19
CA ARG A 119 -12.21 -11.61 18.53
C ARG A 119 -11.91 -12.88 17.75
N ALA A 120 -10.64 -13.05 17.38
CA ALA A 120 -10.17 -14.30 16.85
C ALA A 120 -10.19 -15.38 17.95
N PRO A 121 -10.69 -16.59 17.64
CA PRO A 121 -10.72 -17.68 18.62
C PRO A 121 -9.31 -18.13 19.01
N THR A 122 -8.34 -17.93 18.10
CA THR A 122 -6.93 -18.28 18.28
C THR A 122 -6.03 -17.12 17.89
N GLY A 123 -4.86 -17.03 18.54
CA GLY A 123 -3.85 -16.02 18.25
C GLY A 123 -3.79 -14.86 19.25
N PHE A 124 -2.71 -14.10 19.15
CA PHE A 124 -2.40 -12.99 20.05
C PHE A 124 -3.12 -11.69 19.66
N CYS A 125 -3.32 -11.44 18.36
CA CYS A 125 -3.97 -10.25 17.82
C CYS A 125 -5.26 -10.62 17.06
N ASP A 126 -6.29 -9.79 17.16
CA ASP A 126 -7.56 -9.93 16.44
C ASP A 126 -7.58 -9.10 15.15
N VAL A 127 -6.86 -7.99 15.13
CA VAL A 127 -6.68 -7.11 13.97
C VAL A 127 -5.18 -6.99 13.68
N LYS A 128 -4.78 -7.39 12.47
CA LYS A 128 -3.37 -7.44 12.04
C LYS A 128 -3.20 -7.05 10.58
N THR A 129 -1.95 -6.84 10.18
CA THR A 129 -1.55 -6.63 8.80
C THR A 129 -0.75 -7.82 8.29
N GLU A 130 -1.15 -8.37 7.15
CA GLU A 130 -0.46 -9.50 6.51
C GLU A 130 -0.15 -9.19 5.05
N PHE A 131 0.95 -9.74 4.52
CA PHE A 131 1.20 -9.69 3.09
C PHE A 131 0.30 -10.70 2.36
N ALA A 132 -0.30 -10.26 1.24
CA ALA A 132 -1.30 -11.02 0.50
C ALA A 132 -0.85 -12.42 0.02
N SER A 133 0.44 -12.59 -0.23
CA SER A 133 1.21 -13.83 -0.48
C SER A 133 2.60 -13.42 -0.96
N SER A 134 3.49 -14.38 -1.25
CA SER A 134 4.79 -14.17 -1.92
C SER A 134 4.68 -13.44 -3.28
N ASP A 135 3.51 -13.43 -3.92
CA ASP A 135 3.32 -12.91 -5.28
C ASP A 135 2.84 -11.45 -5.33
N ALA A 136 2.41 -10.88 -4.20
CA ALA A 136 1.90 -9.51 -4.16
C ALA A 136 2.37 -8.76 -2.90
N ILE A 137 3.18 -7.72 -3.12
CA ILE A 137 3.66 -6.76 -2.10
C ILE A 137 2.53 -5.80 -1.70
N VAL A 138 1.35 -6.33 -1.39
CA VAL A 138 0.20 -5.56 -0.89
C VAL A 138 -0.11 -6.06 0.51
N LYS A 139 0.15 -5.20 1.51
CA LYS A 139 -0.31 -5.46 2.88
C LYS A 139 -1.83 -5.39 2.93
N ARG A 140 -2.44 -6.38 3.57
CA ARG A 140 -3.87 -6.52 3.83
C ARG A 140 -4.12 -6.34 5.32
N LEU A 141 -5.13 -5.55 5.66
CA LEU A 141 -5.75 -5.55 6.97
C LEU A 141 -6.60 -6.80 7.11
N VAL A 142 -6.40 -7.53 8.20
CA VAL A 142 -7.04 -8.80 8.49
C VAL A 142 -7.73 -8.70 9.84
N PHE A 143 -9.00 -9.10 9.89
CA PHE A 143 -9.77 -9.23 11.12
C PHE A 143 -10.90 -10.26 10.95
N GLN A 144 -11.54 -10.66 12.05
CA GLN A 144 -12.54 -11.72 12.05
C GLN A 144 -13.97 -11.19 12.03
N GLN A 145 -14.85 -11.94 11.36
CA GLN A 145 -16.29 -11.72 11.31
C GLN A 145 -17.01 -12.98 11.77
N ALA A 146 -17.91 -12.85 12.73
CA ALA A 146 -18.79 -13.92 13.17
C ALA A 146 -19.67 -14.38 11.99
N ALA A 147 -19.60 -15.68 11.68
CA ALA A 147 -20.52 -16.29 10.72
C ALA A 147 -21.87 -16.55 11.38
N ARG A 148 -22.96 -16.44 10.61
CA ARG A 148 -24.29 -16.86 11.07
C ARG A 148 -24.33 -18.40 11.11
N GLY A 149 -23.98 -18.98 12.27
CA GLY A 149 -24.12 -20.41 12.54
C GLY A 149 -22.89 -21.29 12.27
N GLY A 150 -21.69 -20.71 12.20
CA GLY A 150 -20.45 -21.46 11.96
C GLY A 150 -19.21 -20.77 12.52
N GLU A 151 -18.04 -21.32 12.20
CA GLU A 151 -16.74 -20.74 12.56
C GLU A 151 -16.58 -19.29 12.04
N PRO A 152 -15.90 -18.40 12.78
CA PRO A 152 -15.63 -17.04 12.34
C PRO A 152 -14.92 -17.01 10.98
N GLY A 153 -15.42 -16.18 10.07
CA GLY A 153 -14.83 -15.96 8.76
C GLY A 153 -13.83 -14.80 8.80
N GLU A 154 -12.70 -14.96 8.11
CA GLU A 154 -11.67 -13.94 8.03
C GLU A 154 -11.98 -12.89 6.96
N VAL A 155 -11.99 -11.62 7.35
CA VAL A 155 -12.12 -10.48 6.44
C VAL A 155 -10.74 -9.95 6.11
N ARG A 156 -10.41 -9.95 4.82
CA ARG A 156 -9.14 -9.45 4.28
C ARG A 156 -9.39 -8.25 3.37
N LEU A 157 -8.87 -7.08 3.76
CA LEU A 157 -8.97 -5.83 3.00
C LEU A 157 -7.58 -5.33 2.64
N PRO A 158 -7.29 -4.98 1.39
CA PRO A 158 -6.04 -4.28 1.06
C PRO A 158 -5.90 -3.01 1.90
N LEU A 159 -4.78 -2.83 2.60
CA LEU A 159 -4.58 -1.69 3.51
C LEU A 159 -4.45 -0.35 2.76
N ALA A 160 -3.98 -0.41 1.52
CA ALA A 160 -4.04 0.72 0.63
C ALA A 160 -5.49 1.08 0.22
N LEU A 161 -6.47 0.24 0.57
CA LEU A 161 -7.85 0.23 0.10
C LEU A 161 -7.93 0.18 -1.43
N THR A 162 -6.93 -0.47 -2.03
CA THR A 162 -6.78 -0.65 -3.47
C THR A 162 -7.11 -2.10 -3.76
N VAL A 163 -8.16 -2.39 -4.53
CA VAL A 163 -8.52 -3.80 -4.79
C VAL A 163 -8.31 -4.19 -6.24
N ASP A 164 -7.74 -5.39 -6.39
CA ASP A 164 -7.54 -6.24 -7.56
C ASP A 164 -7.36 -5.53 -8.88
N THR A 165 -6.09 -5.43 -9.27
CA THR A 165 -5.52 -5.50 -10.64
C THR A 165 -6.21 -4.76 -11.80
N GLY A 166 -7.18 -3.89 -11.57
CA GLY A 166 -7.79 -3.15 -12.67
C GLY A 166 -8.94 -2.19 -12.39
N ARG A 167 -9.51 -2.05 -11.18
CA ARG A 167 -10.81 -1.32 -11.05
C ARG A 167 -10.90 -0.18 -10.03
N VAL A 168 -10.06 -0.07 -9.00
CA VAL A 168 -9.87 1.19 -8.25
C VAL A 168 -8.44 1.23 -7.73
N LEU A 169 -7.61 2.09 -8.31
CA LEU A 169 -6.20 2.17 -7.95
C LEU A 169 -5.97 2.90 -6.63
N ARG A 170 -6.76 3.93 -6.26
CA ARG A 170 -6.71 4.64 -4.95
C ARG A 170 -8.01 5.39 -4.64
N PHE A 171 -8.34 5.54 -3.35
CA PHE A 171 -9.32 6.51 -2.86
C PHE A 171 -8.65 7.81 -2.41
N ARG A 172 -9.19 8.97 -2.81
CA ARG A 172 -8.67 10.30 -2.43
C ARG A 172 -8.76 10.52 -0.92
N ASN A 173 -9.85 10.06 -0.30
CA ASN A 173 -10.11 10.13 1.13
C ASN A 173 -9.67 8.86 1.89
N ARG A 174 -8.69 8.11 1.37
CA ARG A 174 -8.18 6.86 1.99
C ARG A 174 -7.89 7.01 3.48
N ALA A 175 -7.21 8.08 3.88
CA ALA A 175 -6.80 8.28 5.27
C ALA A 175 -8.02 8.37 6.21
N ALA A 176 -9.07 9.09 5.78
CA ALA A 176 -10.32 9.20 6.52
C ALA A 176 -11.06 7.84 6.59
N LEU A 177 -11.13 7.13 5.46
CA LEU A 177 -11.74 5.80 5.41
C LEU A 177 -11.05 4.80 6.35
N LEU A 178 -9.72 4.77 6.31
CA LEU A 178 -8.93 3.86 7.14
C LEU A 178 -9.03 4.23 8.63
N ARG A 179 -9.00 5.53 8.96
CA ARG A 179 -9.24 6.00 10.32
C ARG A 179 -10.61 5.59 10.83
N ALA A 180 -11.67 5.82 10.05
CA ALA A 180 -13.03 5.44 10.42
C ALA A 180 -13.16 3.92 10.63
N LEU A 181 -12.56 3.12 9.73
CA LEU A 181 -12.54 1.66 9.85
C LEU A 181 -11.88 1.21 11.15
N LEU A 182 -10.66 1.70 11.42
CA LEU A 182 -9.91 1.33 12.62
C LEU A 182 -10.61 1.84 13.90
N LEU A 183 -11.22 3.03 13.85
CA LEU A 183 -12.00 3.56 14.96
C LEU A 183 -13.20 2.68 15.28
N HIS A 184 -14.03 2.33 14.29
CA HIS A 184 -15.17 1.44 14.52
C HIS A 184 -14.72 0.07 15.04
N LEU A 185 -13.61 -0.47 14.56
CA LEU A 185 -13.07 -1.72 15.10
C LEU A 185 -12.55 -1.54 16.55
N ALA A 186 -11.97 -0.39 16.88
CA ALA A 186 -11.44 -0.11 18.21
C ALA A 186 -12.54 0.20 19.24
N THR A 187 -13.69 0.70 18.80
CA THR A 187 -14.84 1.01 19.65
C THR A 187 -15.84 -0.13 19.79
N GLN A 188 -15.51 -1.34 19.28
CA GLN A 188 -16.39 -2.50 19.42
C GLN A 188 -16.76 -2.77 20.90
N PRO A 189 -18.03 -3.06 21.18
CA PRO A 189 -18.45 -3.46 22.51
C PRO A 189 -17.75 -4.77 22.93
N ARG A 190 -17.69 -5.04 24.24
CA ARG A 190 -16.96 -6.19 24.78
C ARG A 190 -17.41 -7.51 24.10
N PRO A 191 -16.49 -8.41 23.73
CA PRO A 191 -15.05 -8.36 24.00
C PRO A 191 -14.27 -7.47 23.01
N ARG A 192 -13.38 -6.62 23.53
CA ARG A 192 -12.63 -5.59 22.77
C ARG A 192 -11.62 -6.23 21.81
N LEU A 193 -11.48 -5.71 20.60
CA LEU A 193 -10.48 -6.26 19.66
C LEU A 193 -9.05 -5.89 20.08
N ARG A 194 -8.13 -6.85 19.93
CA ARG A 194 -6.69 -6.70 20.12
C ARG A 194 -6.03 -6.33 18.79
N PHE A 195 -5.37 -5.18 18.74
CA PHE A 195 -4.70 -4.68 17.54
C PHE A 195 -3.20 -4.91 17.63
N ASP A 196 -2.61 -5.39 16.55
CA ASP A 196 -1.17 -5.32 16.38
C ASP A 196 -0.72 -3.86 16.16
N ALA A 197 0.38 -3.45 16.79
CA ALA A 197 0.97 -2.13 16.59
C ALA A 197 1.31 -1.85 15.12
N GLU A 198 1.70 -2.88 14.35
CA GLU A 198 2.00 -2.73 12.93
C GLU A 198 0.83 -2.18 12.10
N VAL A 199 -0.42 -2.46 12.53
CA VAL A 199 -1.61 -1.93 11.85
C VAL A 199 -1.59 -0.41 11.80
N PHE A 200 -1.19 0.23 12.89
CA PHE A 200 -1.13 1.70 13.02
C PHE A 200 0.05 2.29 12.24
N ILE A 201 1.20 1.61 12.25
CA ILE A 201 2.39 1.99 11.44
C ILE A 201 2.03 1.97 9.96
N ASP A 202 1.44 0.86 9.51
CA ASP A 202 1.14 0.66 8.10
C ASP A 202 -0.04 1.52 7.62
N ALA A 203 -0.99 1.80 8.53
CA ALA A 203 -2.06 2.76 8.30
C ALA A 203 -1.53 4.21 8.24
N GLY A 204 -0.47 4.51 8.99
CA GLY A 204 0.06 5.85 9.20
C GLY A 204 -0.84 6.68 10.10
N ILE A 205 -1.39 6.06 11.16
CA ILE A 205 -2.32 6.69 12.12
C ILE A 205 -1.76 6.47 13.50
N ASP A 206 -1.58 7.55 14.27
CA ASP A 206 -1.13 7.45 15.66
C ASP A 206 -2.23 6.85 16.54
N PRO A 207 -2.01 5.71 17.22
CA PRO A 207 -3.03 5.06 18.04
C PRO A 207 -3.48 5.91 19.24
N GLN A 208 -2.69 6.89 19.68
CA GLN A 208 -3.04 7.75 20.82
C GLN A 208 -3.94 8.92 20.40
N THR A 209 -3.54 9.63 19.35
CA THR A 209 -4.24 10.84 18.88
C THR A 209 -5.28 10.56 17.80
N TRP A 210 -5.18 9.41 17.12
CA TRP A 210 -5.96 9.05 15.93
C TRP A 210 -5.74 10.00 14.74
N GLU A 211 -4.69 10.81 14.79
CA GLU A 211 -4.31 11.70 13.70
C GLU A 211 -3.36 11.02 12.71
N PRO A 212 -3.30 11.50 11.45
CA PRO A 212 -2.30 11.02 10.50
C PRO A 212 -0.88 11.25 11.04
N MET A 213 -0.10 10.17 11.12
CA MET A 213 1.31 10.27 11.48
C MET A 213 2.06 11.08 10.41
N PRO A 214 2.83 12.13 10.78
CA PRO A 214 3.77 12.74 9.85
C PRO A 214 4.76 11.68 9.36
N GLY A 215 4.67 11.41 8.04
CA GLY A 215 4.78 10.07 7.48
C GLY A 215 6.09 9.30 7.70
N PRO A 216 6.04 8.11 8.33
CA PRO A 216 7.09 7.09 8.26
C PRO A 216 7.53 6.78 6.83
N ARG A 217 6.57 6.69 5.92
CA ARG A 217 6.83 6.34 4.52
C ARG A 217 7.60 7.41 3.75
N ARG A 218 7.39 8.71 4.03
CA ARG A 218 8.15 9.78 3.34
C ARG A 218 9.60 9.73 3.74
N TRP A 219 9.87 9.50 5.03
CA TRP A 219 11.20 9.25 5.54
C TRP A 219 11.81 7.96 4.99
N MET A 220 11.00 6.92 4.78
CA MET A 220 11.46 5.66 4.17
C MET A 220 11.90 5.89 2.73
N TRP A 221 11.11 6.64 1.95
CA TRP A 221 11.48 7.02 0.59
C TRP A 221 12.72 7.91 0.57
N LEU A 222 12.81 8.90 1.47
CA LEU A 222 13.98 9.77 1.59
C LEU A 222 15.23 8.98 2.00
N SER A 223 15.14 8.03 2.93
CA SER A 223 16.27 7.19 3.33
C SER A 223 16.70 6.25 2.22
N THR A 224 15.75 5.66 1.47
CA THR A 224 16.06 4.81 0.31
C THR A 224 16.66 5.63 -0.83
N LEU A 225 16.13 6.82 -1.13
CA LEU A 225 16.68 7.75 -2.11
C LEU A 225 18.08 8.22 -1.71
N ALA A 226 18.28 8.59 -0.44
CA ALA A 226 19.57 8.99 0.09
C ALA A 226 20.59 7.83 0.03
N ALA A 227 20.16 6.60 0.28
CA ALA A 227 21.01 5.41 0.15
C ALA A 227 21.36 5.07 -1.32
N LEU A 228 20.54 5.51 -2.29
CA LEU A 228 20.80 5.39 -3.72
C LEU A 228 21.87 6.36 -4.23
N VAL A 229 22.02 7.53 -3.60
CA VAL A 229 23.02 8.55 -3.98
C VAL A 229 24.46 8.01 -3.99
N PRO A 230 24.98 7.33 -2.94
CA PRO A 230 26.33 6.77 -2.97
C PRO A 230 26.48 5.64 -4.00
N VAL A 231 25.43 4.84 -4.24
CA VAL A 231 25.44 3.81 -5.29
C VAL A 231 25.57 4.46 -6.68
N LEU A 232 24.79 5.51 -6.94
CA LEU A 232 24.88 6.31 -8.16
C LEU A 232 26.24 6.99 -8.32
N ALA A 233 26.80 7.54 -7.24
CA ALA A 233 28.12 8.15 -7.27
C ALA A 233 29.21 7.15 -7.63
N VAL A 234 29.16 5.91 -7.10
CA VAL A 234 30.11 4.86 -7.47
C VAL A 234 29.92 4.39 -8.91
N ILE A 235 28.68 4.29 -9.40
CA ILE A 235 28.41 3.93 -10.81
C ILE A 235 28.91 5.00 -11.79
N VAL A 236 28.76 6.29 -11.45
CA VAL A 236 29.09 7.41 -12.35
C VAL A 236 30.57 7.78 -12.30
N LEU A 237 31.20 7.70 -11.13
CA LEU A 237 32.54 8.23 -10.90
C LEU A 237 33.65 7.17 -10.95
N TRP A 238 33.30 5.87 -10.98
CA TRP A 238 34.29 4.79 -10.86
C TRP A 238 34.35 3.86 -12.10
N PRO A 239 35.55 3.54 -12.61
CA PRO A 239 35.69 2.72 -13.82
C PRO A 239 35.12 1.30 -13.67
N VAL A 240 34.42 0.86 -14.72
CA VAL A 240 33.81 -0.47 -14.83
C VAL A 240 34.91 -1.51 -14.95
N GLY A 241 35.13 -2.31 -13.90
CA GLY A 241 35.99 -3.49 -13.98
C GLY A 241 36.68 -3.91 -12.69
N GLU A 242 37.00 -2.98 -11.77
CA GLU A 242 37.94 -3.34 -10.71
C GLU A 242 37.31 -3.82 -9.40
N HIS A 243 36.12 -3.34 -8.96
CA HIS A 243 35.71 -3.63 -7.57
C HIS A 243 34.20 -3.78 -7.32
N ILE A 244 33.60 -4.83 -7.91
CA ILE A 244 32.21 -5.26 -7.59
C ILE A 244 32.02 -5.45 -6.07
N GLY A 245 33.04 -5.95 -5.35
CA GLY A 245 32.99 -6.14 -3.91
C GLY A 245 32.81 -4.84 -3.11
N TRP A 246 33.48 -3.76 -3.50
CA TRP A 246 33.35 -2.46 -2.83
C TRP A 246 32.00 -1.79 -3.12
N MET A 247 31.44 -1.97 -4.32
CA MET A 247 30.08 -1.54 -4.64
C MET A 247 29.03 -2.23 -3.76
N VAL A 248 29.14 -3.55 -3.61
CA VAL A 248 28.24 -4.32 -2.74
C VAL A 248 28.38 -3.88 -1.29
N ALA A 249 29.62 -3.74 -0.80
CA ALA A 249 29.87 -3.28 0.56
C ALA A 249 29.29 -1.89 0.84
N ALA A 250 29.52 -0.91 -0.05
CA ALA A 250 28.98 0.44 0.08
C ALA A 250 27.44 0.45 0.07
N THR A 251 26.83 -0.38 -0.78
CA THR A 251 25.36 -0.52 -0.86
C THR A 251 24.79 -1.10 0.43
N VAL A 252 25.37 -2.18 0.95
CA VAL A 252 24.96 -2.81 2.20
C VAL A 252 25.10 -1.83 3.37
N LEU A 253 26.22 -1.10 3.45
CA LEU A 253 26.47 -0.15 4.54
C LEU A 253 25.46 1.02 4.49
N ALA A 254 25.14 1.53 3.29
CA ALA A 254 24.12 2.55 3.10
C ALA A 254 22.71 2.05 3.49
N MET A 255 22.37 0.81 3.14
CA MET A 255 21.10 0.19 3.54
C MET A 255 20.99 0.02 5.06
N VAL A 256 22.06 -0.45 5.71
CA VAL A 256 22.09 -0.64 7.17
C VAL A 256 21.99 0.71 7.89
N ALA A 257 22.75 1.72 7.45
CA ALA A 257 22.68 3.06 8.02
C ALA A 257 21.29 3.69 7.83
N GLY A 258 20.68 3.54 6.65
CA GLY A 258 19.33 4.01 6.37
C GLY A 258 18.27 3.32 7.24
N ALA A 259 18.35 2.00 7.39
CA ALA A 259 17.47 1.23 8.26
C ALA A 259 17.63 1.60 9.74
N GLY A 260 18.88 1.79 10.21
CA GLY A 260 19.19 2.21 11.58
C GLY A 260 18.67 3.62 11.90
N ALA A 261 18.90 4.59 11.00
CA ALA A 261 18.40 5.95 11.15
C ALA A 261 16.86 5.99 11.18
N MET A 262 16.21 5.18 10.34
CA MET A 262 14.76 5.02 10.35
C MET A 262 14.26 4.44 11.68
N GLY A 263 14.86 3.33 12.15
CA GLY A 263 14.48 2.70 13.42
C GLY A 263 14.63 3.66 14.60
N TRP A 264 15.73 4.42 14.65
CA TRP A 264 15.96 5.43 15.67
C TRP A 264 14.93 6.57 15.63
N PHE A 265 14.61 7.07 14.44
CA PHE A 265 13.60 8.12 14.27
C PHE A 265 12.20 7.63 14.70
N MET A 266 11.80 6.42 14.29
CA MET A 266 10.53 5.81 14.72
C MET A 266 10.45 5.69 16.23
N HIS A 267 11.51 5.20 16.86
CA HIS A 267 11.56 5.02 18.31
C HIS A 267 11.46 6.36 19.06
N ARG A 268 12.13 7.41 18.58
CA ARG A 268 12.06 8.74 19.20
C ARG A 268 10.71 9.43 19.00
N ARG A 269 10.11 9.33 17.81
CA ARG A 269 8.90 10.08 17.48
C ARG A 269 7.64 9.41 18.02
N TYR A 270 7.64 8.08 18.11
CA TYR A 270 6.49 7.28 18.53
C TYR A 270 6.89 6.27 19.61
N PRO A 271 7.25 6.74 20.83
CA PRO A 271 7.57 5.86 21.94
C PRO A 271 6.33 5.04 22.33
N GLY A 272 6.45 3.72 22.35
CA GLY A 272 5.36 2.81 22.70
C GLY A 272 4.58 2.22 21.52
N LEU A 273 5.03 2.45 20.28
CA LEU A 273 4.43 1.84 19.09
C LEU A 273 4.92 0.40 18.84
N GLN A 274 4.92 -0.40 19.89
CA GLN A 274 5.38 -1.78 19.91
C GLN A 274 4.41 -2.63 20.73
N GLY A 275 4.14 -3.85 20.26
CA GLY A 275 3.27 -4.80 20.95
C GLY A 275 1.81 -4.70 20.52
N LEU A 276 0.91 -4.82 21.48
CA LEU A 276 -0.51 -5.03 21.25
C LEU A 276 -1.35 -3.95 21.93
N PHE A 277 -2.34 -3.43 21.20
CA PHE A 277 -3.25 -2.40 21.68
C PHE A 277 -4.66 -2.94 21.88
N GLU A 278 -5.19 -2.74 23.09
CA GLU A 278 -6.63 -2.82 23.34
C GLU A 278 -7.16 -1.42 23.67
N PHE A 279 -8.29 -1.07 23.08
CA PHE A 279 -8.90 0.24 23.25
C PHE A 279 -10.08 0.21 24.22
N GLU A 280 -10.08 1.16 25.14
CA GLU A 280 -11.17 1.40 26.08
C GLU A 280 -12.01 2.58 25.59
N THR A 281 -13.31 2.34 25.43
CA THR A 281 -14.32 3.39 25.37
C THR A 281 -14.75 3.73 26.79
N GLN A 282 -14.82 5.03 27.12
CA GLN A 282 -15.31 5.46 28.43
C GLN A 282 -16.78 5.03 28.61
N PRO A 283 -17.17 4.56 29.80
CA PRO A 283 -18.55 4.16 30.06
C PRO A 283 -19.49 5.37 29.87
N GLY A 284 -20.41 5.28 28.91
CA GLY A 284 -21.40 6.32 28.60
C GLY A 284 -21.18 7.06 27.26
N ALA A 285 -20.03 6.87 26.59
CA ALA A 285 -19.87 7.34 25.22
C ALA A 285 -20.65 6.41 24.28
N ALA A 286 -21.78 6.88 23.76
CA ALA A 286 -22.55 6.13 22.77
C ALA A 286 -21.74 5.98 21.46
N PRO A 287 -21.76 4.80 20.81
CA PRO A 287 -21.21 4.62 19.48
C PRO A 287 -22.04 5.32 18.39
#